data_AF-A0A1N6FRT5-F1
#
_entry.id   AF-A0A1N6FRT5-F1
#
_cell.length_a   1.000
_cell.length_b   1.000
_cell.length_c   1.000
_cell.angle_alpha   90.00
_cell.angle_beta   90.00
_cell.angle_gamma   90.00
#
_symmetry.space_group_name_H-M   'P 1'
#
loop_
_entity.id
_entity.type
_entity.pdbx_description
1 polymer ?
#
loop_
_entity_poly.entity_id
_entity_poly.type
_entity_poly.pdbx_seq_one_letter_code
_entity_poly.pdbx_strand_id
1 'polypeptide(L)'
;MIKQRFSTFFYLIPILAFLAFSCASKKKVASDPFDVVISTARSYTGTPYKYGGTTRAGMDCSALVYHAFYSVGVTMPRVSADQSQVGKKINQRDLQRGDLLFFATGRRKNRVTHAGIVTEVSKNDVRFIHSSTSLGVSEDYLSNRYWSKVFLFARRVME
;
A
#
# COMPACT_ATOMS: atom_id res chain seq x y z
N MET A 1 59.29 -36.69 46.88
CA MET A 1 58.43 -37.86 47.16
C MET A 1 57.91 -37.71 48.59
N ILE A 2 56.58 -37.62 48.78
CA ILE A 2 55.77 -37.85 50.01
C ILE A 2 54.56 -36.89 50.09
N LYS A 3 53.43 -37.47 49.70
CA LYS A 3 52.08 -37.48 50.31
C LYS A 3 51.25 -36.18 50.44
N GLN A 4 50.26 -36.17 49.55
CA GLN A 4 48.90 -35.63 49.63
C GLN A 4 48.31 -35.33 51.02
N ARG A 5 47.51 -34.26 51.08
CA ARG A 5 46.25 -34.24 51.82
C ARG A 5 45.15 -33.58 50.99
N PHE A 6 44.13 -34.39 50.70
CA PHE A 6 42.80 -33.99 50.28
C PHE A 6 42.15 -33.11 51.36
N SER A 7 41.52 -32.01 50.95
CA SER A 7 40.43 -31.41 51.73
C SER A 7 39.31 -31.04 50.78
N THR A 8 38.25 -31.83 50.87
CA THR A 8 36.94 -31.63 50.26
C THR A 8 36.28 -30.38 50.84
N PHE A 9 36.01 -29.38 50.02
CA PHE A 9 35.06 -28.30 50.35
C PHE A 9 33.95 -28.27 49.30
N PHE A 10 32.87 -28.98 49.63
CA PHE A 10 31.54 -28.85 49.04
C PHE A 10 30.93 -27.54 49.52
N TYR A 11 30.84 -26.50 48.68
CA TYR A 11 29.95 -25.36 48.95
C TYR A 11 29.29 -24.86 47.66
N LEU A 12 28.03 -25.30 47.52
CA LEU A 12 26.86 -24.46 47.24
C LEU A 12 26.97 -23.48 46.06
N ILE A 13 26.41 -23.94 44.95
CA ILE A 13 25.75 -23.13 43.92
C ILE A 13 24.66 -22.27 44.58
N PRO A 14 24.62 -20.96 44.32
CA PRO A 14 23.36 -20.31 44.01
C PRO A 14 23.41 -19.89 42.54
N ILE A 15 22.61 -20.59 41.73
CA ILE A 15 22.11 -20.12 40.44
C ILE A 15 21.29 -18.87 40.79
N LEU A 16 21.94 -17.71 40.86
CA LEU A 16 21.24 -16.45 41.02
C LEU A 16 20.74 -16.05 39.64
N ALA A 17 19.47 -16.36 39.44
CA ALA A 17 18.63 -15.97 38.33
C ALA A 17 18.92 -14.53 37.86
N PHE A 18 19.49 -14.42 36.67
CA PHE A 18 19.24 -13.29 35.78
C PHE A 18 18.51 -13.81 34.54
N LEU A 19 17.35 -14.42 34.78
CA LEU A 19 16.27 -14.42 33.80
C LEU A 19 15.80 -12.96 33.69
N ALA A 20 16.55 -12.16 32.94
CA ALA A 20 16.01 -10.95 32.34
C ALA A 20 14.97 -11.43 31.31
N PHE A 21 13.78 -11.79 31.80
CA PHE A 21 12.56 -11.77 31.01
C PHE A 21 12.40 -10.32 30.59
N SER A 22 13.04 -9.97 29.47
CA SER A 22 12.75 -8.76 28.73
C SER A 22 11.28 -8.88 28.34
N CYS A 23 10.42 -8.25 29.13
CA CYS A 23 9.02 -8.08 28.80
C CYS A 23 8.99 -7.07 27.64
N ALA A 24 9.26 -7.56 26.43
CA ALA A 24 9.09 -6.81 25.20
C ALA A 24 7.59 -6.58 25.03
N SER A 25 7.12 -5.45 25.57
CA SER A 25 5.76 -4.99 25.38
C SER A 25 5.53 -4.78 23.88
N LYS A 26 4.85 -5.74 23.23
CA LYS A 26 4.43 -5.60 21.83
C LYS A 26 3.42 -4.45 21.76
N LYS A 27 3.87 -3.24 21.45
CA LYS A 27 2.95 -2.17 21.04
C LYS A 27 2.13 -2.71 19.87
N LYS A 28 0.79 -2.74 19.99
CA LYS A 28 -0.08 -2.86 18.83
C LYS A 28 0.17 -1.64 17.96
N VAL A 29 1.01 -1.79 16.94
CA VAL A 29 1.18 -0.77 15.91
C VAL A 29 -0.15 -0.69 15.18
N ALA A 30 -0.87 0.43 15.32
CA ALA A 30 -2.00 0.71 14.45
C ALA A 30 -1.49 0.62 13.00
N SER A 31 -2.20 -0.14 12.15
CA SER A 31 -1.80 -0.33 10.75
C SER A 31 -1.71 1.03 10.05
N ASP A 32 -0.62 1.26 9.31
CA ASP A 32 -0.47 2.45 8.47
C ASP A 32 -1.72 2.60 7.56
N PRO A 33 -2.42 3.75 7.57
CA PRO A 33 -3.57 3.98 6.71
C PRO A 33 -3.30 3.67 5.23
N PHE A 34 -2.10 3.95 4.71
CA PHE A 34 -1.74 3.62 3.32
C PHE A 34 -1.74 2.11 3.07
N ASP A 35 -1.28 1.31 4.04
CA ASP A 35 -1.31 -0.15 3.94
C ASP A 35 -2.75 -0.69 3.96
N VAL A 36 -3.65 -0.06 4.72
CA VAL A 36 -5.08 -0.39 4.72
C VAL A 36 -5.74 -0.05 3.38
N VAL A 37 -5.44 1.13 2.81
CA VAL A 37 -5.93 1.51 1.47
C VAL A 37 -5.47 0.52 0.41
N ILE A 38 -4.17 0.20 0.38
CA ILE A 38 -3.57 -0.69 -0.63
C ILE A 38 -4.09 -2.12 -0.46
N SER A 39 -4.17 -2.64 0.77
CA SER A 39 -4.71 -3.98 1.02
C SER A 39 -6.20 -4.08 0.67
N THR A 40 -6.98 -3.03 0.95
CA THR A 40 -8.38 -2.95 0.54
C THR A 40 -8.51 -2.98 -0.98
N ALA A 41 -7.72 -2.19 -1.70
CA ALA A 41 -7.72 -2.20 -3.17
C ALA A 41 -7.34 -3.58 -3.71
N ARG A 42 -6.29 -4.20 -3.17
CA ARG A 42 -5.85 -5.55 -3.54
C ARG A 42 -6.89 -6.62 -3.26
N SER A 43 -7.76 -6.43 -2.25
CA SER A 43 -8.88 -7.35 -1.99
C SER A 43 -9.87 -7.42 -3.15
N TYR A 44 -9.89 -6.44 -4.05
CA TYR A 44 -10.74 -6.42 -5.24
C TYR A 44 -10.08 -7.03 -6.48
N THR A 45 -8.81 -7.46 -6.41
CA THR A 45 -8.08 -8.09 -7.54
C THR A 45 -8.94 -9.15 -8.23
N GLY A 46 -9.02 -9.08 -9.56
CA GLY A 46 -9.86 -9.96 -10.38
C GLY A 46 -11.32 -9.54 -10.54
N THR A 47 -11.80 -8.52 -9.81
CA THR A 47 -13.14 -7.96 -10.03
C THR A 47 -13.23 -7.41 -11.46
N PRO A 48 -14.18 -7.86 -12.30
CA PRO A 48 -14.30 -7.39 -13.68
C PRO A 48 -14.53 -5.88 -13.76
N TYR A 49 -14.11 -5.27 -14.87
CA TYR A 49 -14.45 -3.87 -15.10
C TYR A 49 -15.93 -3.73 -15.44
N LYS A 50 -16.59 -2.75 -14.82
CA LYS A 50 -17.93 -2.30 -15.19
C LYS A 50 -18.03 -0.80 -15.04
N TYR A 51 -18.33 -0.10 -16.14
CA TYR A 51 -18.52 1.35 -16.10
C TYR A 51 -19.65 1.72 -15.12
N GLY A 52 -19.37 2.62 -14.18
CA GLY A 52 -20.32 2.98 -13.11
C GLY A 52 -20.46 1.91 -12.01
N GLY A 53 -19.88 0.72 -12.18
CA GLY A 53 -19.94 -0.37 -11.22
C GLY A 53 -19.20 -0.05 -9.93
N THR A 54 -19.71 -0.55 -8.80
CA THR A 54 -19.20 -0.29 -7.46
C THR A 54 -19.12 -1.54 -6.59
N THR A 55 -19.23 -2.74 -7.17
CA THR A 55 -19.34 -4.00 -6.43
C THR A 55 -18.34 -5.04 -6.93
N ARG A 56 -18.22 -6.17 -6.23
CA ARG A 56 -17.39 -7.30 -6.65
C ARG A 56 -17.89 -8.03 -7.91
N ALA A 57 -19.13 -7.79 -8.34
CA ALA A 57 -19.62 -8.26 -9.64
C ALA A 57 -19.11 -7.39 -10.81
N GLY A 58 -18.58 -6.21 -10.50
CA GLY A 58 -17.90 -5.36 -11.45
C GLY A 58 -17.76 -3.93 -10.96
N MET A 59 -16.60 -3.31 -11.20
CA MET A 59 -16.31 -1.96 -10.75
C MET A 59 -15.44 -1.16 -11.70
N ASP A 60 -15.60 0.17 -11.68
CA ASP A 60 -14.70 1.07 -12.43
C ASP A 60 -13.52 1.56 -11.57
N CYS A 61 -12.60 2.28 -12.23
CA CYS A 61 -11.37 2.77 -11.60
C CYS A 61 -11.64 3.72 -10.44
N SER A 62 -12.61 4.62 -10.57
CA SER A 62 -12.96 5.56 -9.52
C SER A 62 -13.69 4.91 -8.34
N ALA A 63 -14.46 3.85 -8.57
CA ALA A 63 -15.07 3.06 -7.50
C ALA A 63 -14.01 2.30 -6.68
N LEU A 64 -12.98 1.78 -7.33
CA LEU A 64 -11.86 1.15 -6.63
C LEU A 64 -11.16 2.15 -5.69
N VAL A 65 -10.86 3.36 -6.18
CA VAL A 65 -10.29 4.45 -5.35
C VAL A 65 -11.23 4.81 -4.20
N TYR A 66 -12.52 4.97 -4.49
CA TYR A 66 -13.53 5.29 -3.49
C TYR A 66 -13.52 4.27 -2.33
N HIS A 67 -13.66 2.98 -2.66
CA HIS A 67 -13.71 1.92 -1.64
C HIS A 67 -12.41 1.79 -0.86
N ALA A 68 -11.27 1.94 -1.53
CA ALA A 68 -9.96 1.87 -0.89
C ALA A 68 -9.78 2.98 0.16
N PHE A 69 -10.07 4.24 -0.19
CA PHE A 69 -9.94 5.36 0.75
C PHE A 69 -11.04 5.40 1.82
N TYR A 70 -12.26 4.93 1.48
CA TYR A 70 -13.34 4.82 2.45
C TYR A 70 -12.99 3.86 3.60
N SER A 71 -12.15 2.85 3.36
CA SER A 71 -11.68 1.91 4.41
C SER A 71 -10.92 2.57 5.56
N VAL A 72 -10.36 3.77 5.31
CA VAL A 72 -9.67 4.58 6.32
C VAL A 72 -10.44 5.85 6.68
N GLY A 73 -11.74 5.90 6.35
CA GLY A 73 -12.63 7.02 6.67
C GLY A 73 -12.51 8.22 5.73
N VAL A 74 -11.75 8.12 4.64
CA VAL A 74 -11.60 9.21 3.66
C VAL A 74 -12.63 9.05 2.55
N THR A 75 -13.57 9.99 2.47
CA THR A 75 -14.61 9.98 1.43
C THR A 75 -14.09 10.67 0.17
N MET A 76 -13.83 9.89 -0.87
CA MET A 76 -13.43 10.41 -2.18
C MET A 76 -14.67 10.71 -3.05
N PRO A 77 -14.59 11.68 -3.98
CA PRO A 77 -15.62 11.83 -5.01
C PRO A 77 -15.81 10.54 -5.83
N ARG A 78 -17.01 10.30 -6.36
CA ARG A 78 -17.31 9.09 -7.14
C ARG A 78 -16.65 9.09 -8.53
N VAL A 79 -16.33 10.25 -9.09
CA VAL A 79 -15.82 10.40 -10.47
C VAL A 79 -14.32 10.68 -10.46
N SER A 80 -13.55 10.00 -11.31
CA SER A 80 -12.08 10.14 -11.36
C SER A 80 -11.60 11.56 -11.67
N ALA A 81 -12.34 12.31 -12.50
CA ALA A 81 -12.05 13.71 -12.78
C ALA A 81 -12.12 14.58 -11.50
N ASP A 82 -13.11 14.34 -10.63
CA ASP A 82 -13.25 15.07 -9.37
C ASP A 82 -12.22 14.58 -8.34
N GLN A 83 -11.95 13.27 -8.29
CA GLN A 83 -10.86 12.70 -7.47
C GLN A 83 -9.51 13.36 -7.80
N SER A 84 -9.27 13.70 -9.07
CA SER A 84 -8.02 14.34 -9.52
C SER A 84 -7.80 15.77 -9.00
N GLN A 85 -8.82 16.37 -8.38
CA GLN A 85 -8.75 17.68 -7.74
C GLN A 85 -8.54 17.59 -6.22
N VAL A 86 -8.65 16.39 -5.63
CA VAL A 86 -8.46 16.18 -4.20
C VAL A 86 -6.97 16.06 -3.87
N GLY A 87 -6.57 16.71 -2.78
CA GLY A 87 -5.22 16.61 -2.24
C GLY A 87 -4.16 17.39 -3.03
N LYS A 88 -2.89 17.15 -2.69
CA LYS A 88 -1.75 17.88 -3.22
C LYS A 88 -1.22 17.23 -4.49
N LYS A 89 -0.80 18.02 -5.48
CA LYS A 89 -0.14 17.51 -6.69
C LYS A 89 1.28 17.04 -6.34
N ILE A 90 1.63 15.85 -6.82
CA ILE A 90 2.93 15.20 -6.54
C ILE A 90 3.72 15.07 -7.84
N ASN A 91 5.02 15.36 -7.79
CA ASN A 91 5.91 15.08 -8.91
C ASN A 91 6.20 13.58 -8.97
N GLN A 92 6.43 13.05 -10.17
CA GLN A 92 6.67 11.62 -10.36
C GLN A 92 7.85 11.08 -9.52
N ARG A 93 8.89 11.88 -9.29
CA ARG A 93 10.05 11.51 -8.46
C ARG A 93 9.75 11.44 -6.95
N ASP A 94 8.66 12.09 -6.52
CA ASP A 94 8.26 12.21 -5.10
C ASP A 94 7.09 11.25 -4.76
N LEU A 95 6.77 10.34 -5.70
CA LEU A 95 5.71 9.35 -5.54
C LEU A 95 5.98 8.43 -4.36
N GLN A 96 4.91 8.11 -3.64
CA GLN A 96 4.89 7.19 -2.52
C GLN A 96 3.71 6.22 -2.64
N ARG A 97 3.77 5.14 -1.86
CA ARG A 97 2.64 4.21 -1.70
C ARG A 97 1.38 4.98 -1.27
N GLY A 98 0.25 4.65 -1.87
CA GLY A 98 -1.03 5.31 -1.62
C GLY A 98 -1.30 6.58 -2.42
N ASP A 99 -0.32 7.13 -3.15
CA ASP A 99 -0.59 8.22 -4.09
C ASP A 99 -1.53 7.76 -5.21
N LEU A 100 -2.35 8.69 -5.70
CA LEU A 100 -3.26 8.46 -6.81
C LEU A 100 -2.60 8.86 -8.12
N LEU A 101 -2.64 7.99 -9.12
CA LEU A 101 -2.19 8.26 -10.48
C LEU A 101 -3.40 8.53 -11.37
N PHE A 102 -3.33 9.56 -12.21
CA PHE A 102 -4.41 9.92 -13.15
C PHE A 102 -3.94 9.87 -14.60
N PHE A 103 -4.82 9.39 -15.48
CA PHE A 103 -4.48 9.10 -16.87
C PHE A 103 -5.56 9.57 -17.86
N ALA A 104 -5.15 9.78 -19.12
CA ALA A 104 -6.00 10.05 -20.28
C ALA A 104 -6.00 8.87 -21.27
N THR A 105 -6.76 7.83 -20.94
CA THR A 105 -6.90 6.58 -21.72
C THR A 105 -7.81 6.73 -22.95
N GLY A 106 -8.60 7.82 -23.05
CA GLY A 106 -9.49 8.09 -24.18
C GLY A 106 -8.87 8.91 -25.32
N ARG A 107 -9.73 9.39 -26.24
CA ARG A 107 -9.32 10.24 -27.37
C ARG A 107 -8.79 11.61 -26.93
N ARG A 108 -9.32 12.17 -25.83
CA ARG A 108 -8.92 13.47 -25.31
C ARG A 108 -7.72 13.31 -24.38
N LYS A 109 -6.53 13.68 -24.86
CA LYS A 109 -5.25 13.47 -24.16
C LYS A 109 -5.05 14.32 -22.89
N ASN A 110 -5.85 15.36 -22.69
CA ASN A 110 -5.70 16.29 -21.57
C ASN A 110 -6.83 16.19 -20.53
N ARG A 111 -7.62 15.11 -20.55
CA ARG A 111 -8.71 14.91 -19.59
C ARG A 111 -8.53 13.61 -18.84
N VAL A 112 -8.68 13.68 -17.52
CA VAL A 112 -8.69 12.50 -16.66
C VAL A 112 -9.87 11.62 -17.04
N THR A 113 -9.56 10.40 -17.47
CA THR A 113 -10.55 9.36 -17.78
C THR A 113 -10.32 8.09 -16.98
N HIS A 114 -9.19 8.00 -16.25
CA HIS A 114 -8.79 6.81 -15.51
C HIS A 114 -7.95 7.17 -14.28
N ALA A 115 -7.99 6.30 -13.27
CA ALA A 115 -7.27 6.47 -12.02
C ALA A 115 -6.69 5.13 -11.53
N GLY A 116 -5.63 5.20 -10.73
CA GLY A 116 -5.01 4.07 -10.04
C GLY A 116 -4.37 4.48 -8.74
N ILE A 117 -4.05 3.51 -7.88
CA ILE A 117 -3.41 3.73 -6.56
C ILE A 117 -2.01 3.13 -6.61
N VAL A 118 -1.00 3.93 -6.25
CA VAL A 118 0.38 3.43 -6.12
C VAL A 118 0.44 2.40 -5.00
N THR A 119 0.91 1.21 -5.33
CA THR A 119 1.06 0.11 -4.36
C THR A 119 2.51 -0.11 -3.94
N GLU A 120 3.45 0.28 -4.79
CA GLU A 120 4.88 0.15 -4.55
C GLU A 120 5.67 1.17 -5.37
N VAL A 121 6.73 1.72 -4.76
CA VAL A 121 7.71 2.58 -5.42
C VAL A 121 9.08 1.94 -5.23
N SER A 122 9.74 1.63 -6.33
CA SER A 122 11.10 1.10 -6.36
C SER A 122 12.05 2.13 -6.99
N LYS A 123 13.36 1.85 -6.97
CA LYS A 123 14.36 2.73 -7.63
C LYS A 123 14.11 2.88 -9.13
N ASN A 124 13.49 1.90 -9.78
CA ASN A 124 13.38 1.82 -11.23
C ASN A 124 11.96 2.04 -11.75
N ASP A 125 10.95 1.84 -10.91
CA ASP A 125 9.55 1.84 -11.37
C ASP A 125 8.54 2.02 -10.23
N VAL A 126 7.32 2.34 -10.61
CA VAL A 126 6.15 2.49 -9.75
C VAL A 126 5.10 1.47 -10.17
N ARG A 127 4.67 0.63 -9.23
CA ARG A 127 3.58 -0.33 -9.42
C ARG A 127 2.29 0.27 -8.88
N PHE A 128 1.19 0.15 -9.62
CA PHE A 128 -0.10 0.69 -9.23
C PHE A 128 -1.24 -0.29 -9.53
N ILE A 129 -2.28 -0.24 -8.71
CA ILE A 129 -3.50 -1.03 -8.87
C ILE A 129 -4.61 -0.16 -9.44
N HIS A 130 -5.39 -0.71 -10.38
CA HIS A 130 -6.51 -0.03 -11.00
C HIS A 130 -7.53 -1.04 -11.55
N SER A 131 -8.74 -0.58 -11.90
CA SER A 131 -9.71 -1.41 -12.64
C SER A 131 -9.52 -1.24 -14.15
N SER A 132 -8.78 -2.13 -14.79
CA SER A 132 -8.54 -2.19 -16.23
C SER A 132 -9.77 -2.62 -17.02
N THR A 133 -10.07 -1.98 -18.14
CA THR A 133 -11.20 -2.36 -19.01
C THR A 133 -11.10 -3.77 -19.57
N SER A 134 -9.89 -4.34 -19.68
CA SER A 134 -9.65 -5.68 -20.22
C SER A 134 -9.45 -6.76 -19.15
N LEU A 135 -8.79 -6.43 -18.04
CA LEU A 135 -8.37 -7.39 -17.01
C LEU A 135 -9.14 -7.26 -15.69
N GLY A 136 -10.01 -6.26 -15.57
CA GLY A 136 -10.62 -5.90 -14.29
C GLY A 136 -9.59 -5.31 -13.34
N VAL A 137 -9.79 -5.48 -12.03
CA VAL A 137 -8.86 -4.98 -11.02
C VAL A 137 -7.55 -5.75 -11.08
N SER A 138 -6.49 -5.08 -11.50
CA SER A 138 -5.14 -5.63 -11.69
C SER A 138 -4.07 -4.59 -11.31
N GLU A 139 -2.84 -5.07 -11.12
CA GLU A 139 -1.66 -4.21 -10.96
C GLU A 139 -0.88 -4.12 -12.28
N ASP A 140 -0.37 -2.92 -12.55
CA ASP A 140 0.47 -2.61 -13.69
C ASP A 140 1.67 -1.74 -13.26
N TYR A 141 2.66 -1.64 -14.14
CA TYR A 141 3.82 -0.79 -13.97
C TYR A 141 3.65 0.54 -14.72
N LEU A 142 4.02 1.65 -14.09
CA LEU A 142 3.93 2.98 -14.71
C LEU A 142 4.89 3.12 -15.90
N SER A 143 6.04 2.43 -15.88
CA SER A 143 6.98 2.37 -17.00
C SER A 143 6.42 1.66 -18.24
N ASN A 144 5.32 0.90 -18.11
CA ASN A 144 4.69 0.21 -19.24
C ASN A 144 4.44 1.21 -20.40
N ARG A 145 4.76 0.80 -21.63
CA ARG A 145 4.68 1.66 -22.83
C ARG A 145 3.30 2.30 -23.02
N TYR A 146 2.22 1.62 -22.62
CA TYR A 146 0.89 2.18 -22.67
C TYR A 146 0.69 3.22 -21.56
N TRP A 147 0.90 2.84 -20.30
CA TRP A 147 0.62 3.69 -19.13
C TRP A 147 1.47 4.95 -19.07
N SER A 148 2.77 4.84 -19.39
CA SER A 148 3.69 5.98 -19.47
C SER A 148 3.22 7.07 -20.44
N LYS A 149 2.60 6.70 -21.57
CA LYS A 149 2.11 7.65 -22.59
C LYS A 149 0.81 8.35 -22.22
N VAL A 150 0.00 7.74 -21.36
CA VAL A 150 -1.31 8.27 -20.98
C VAL A 150 -1.32 8.84 -19.57
N PHE A 151 -0.21 8.74 -18.84
CA PHE A 151 -0.04 9.35 -17.52
C PHE A 151 -0.09 10.88 -17.59
N LEU A 152 -0.85 11.49 -16.68
CA LEU A 152 -0.99 12.94 -16.60
C LEU A 152 -0.24 13.52 -15.41
N PHE A 153 -0.59 13.06 -14.20
CA PHE A 153 -0.04 13.55 -12.93
C PHE A 153 -0.50 12.66 -11.78
N ALA A 154 0.04 12.94 -10.59
CA ALA A 154 -0.31 12.26 -9.34
C ALA A 154 -0.86 13.22 -8.26
N ARG A 155 -1.62 12.66 -7.32
CA ARG A 155 -2.13 13.36 -6.12
C ARG A 155 -1.87 12.57 -4.85
N ARG A 156 -1.56 13.26 -3.76
CA ARG A 156 -1.55 12.72 -2.39
C ARG A 156 -2.72 13.27 -1.59
N VAL A 157 -3.53 12.36 -1.05
CA VAL A 157 -4.79 12.70 -0.37
C VAL A 157 -4.63 12.84 1.15
N MET A 158 -3.75 12.04 1.75
CA MET A 158 -3.48 12.01 3.20
C MET A 158 -1.97 12.02 3.45
N GLU A 159 -1.55 12.40 4.65
CA GLU A 159 -0.14 12.49 5.10
C GLU A 159 0.11 11.54 6.26
#